data_AF-A0AAU5D0P6-F1
#
_entry.id   AF-A0AAU5D0P6-F1
#
_cell.length_a   1.000
_cell.length_b   1.000
_cell.length_c   1.000
_cell.angle_alpha   90.00
_cell.angle_beta   90.00
_cell.angle_gamma   90.00
#
_symmetry.space_group_name_H-M   'P 1'
#
loop_
_entity.id
_entity.type
_entity.pdbx_description
1 polymer ?
#
loop_
_entity_poly.entity_id
_entity_poly.type
_entity_poly.pdbx_seq_one_letter_code
_entity_poly.pdbx_strand_id
1 'polypeptide(L)'
;MKKHCLFATAAVLTLTLAFIIAVAVVDDVAASTLGVSDENALLIRRTACPVIIVGTTWLLIRSLKARHSLVRIDRSPGEPIHPEISIAARDATRVALKSEYGTQEGLPILGFLRDLLTGSDTYIERVFEDVEIQHLTLTINTSVHIATPYGASETRFLFPTIWVEKGALVSNFTIRDRDKKPLPVLPQIKTKAILSVLVDQLLRLAYFQGRPASGSITAQAAQRLVSECAWRTGMLRERQVERILDRLASRTHLTPGMPETILHETLKRLCTLLAGHYVLITEAKSQNGHTIVECSRTVPLLRELGPPTTKGHLRRVLLGARPDKVSLPLEWPFRASSYHFRLEGEAGEYVTATYLMTIGANERILRNEIPAGAADYPQIRTEEPSGLPYAHLYLRRFSLFTDQRARIGTTIEFMEVPPGVLGATVLLSGAIAFLVGAFTWFYPHYISPSSLPTFPAFLLAFLAVVPSWLGFTSDRDSILRAPLISRLGLFTVSVLSVASALLYALSPHLDWPPWNLSFFGQGLHEFNGWWFTLTCVSIFNFSFLLAIFITRVRSYTKDLNRNG
;
A
#
# COMPACT_ATOMS: atom_id res chain seq x y z
N MET A 1 -1.23 16.66 8.84
CA MET A 1 -2.45 16.80 8.00
C MET A 1 -3.13 18.16 8.07
N LYS A 2 -3.46 18.73 9.26
CA LYS A 2 -4.19 20.02 9.37
C LYS A 2 -3.57 21.19 8.58
N LYS A 3 -2.25 21.39 8.62
CA LYS A 3 -1.55 22.44 7.85
C LYS A 3 -1.64 22.26 6.32
N HIS A 4 -1.79 21.03 5.82
CA HIS A 4 -1.84 20.75 4.38
C HIS A 4 -3.26 20.84 3.81
N CYS A 5 -4.27 20.47 4.62
CA CYS A 5 -5.66 20.77 4.29
C CYS A 5 -5.84 22.29 4.17
N LEU A 6 -5.23 23.05 5.10
CA LEU A 6 -5.20 24.51 5.07
C LEU A 6 -4.55 25.10 3.80
N PHE A 7 -3.48 24.46 3.29
CA PHE A 7 -2.81 24.91 2.06
C PHE A 7 -3.63 24.59 0.80
N ALA A 8 -4.29 23.44 0.76
CA ALA A 8 -5.17 23.08 -0.36
C ALA A 8 -6.44 23.95 -0.38
N THR A 9 -7.06 24.17 0.79
CA THR A 9 -8.20 25.09 0.89
C THR A 9 -7.78 26.52 0.62
N ALA A 10 -6.60 26.97 1.08
CA ALA A 10 -6.06 28.29 0.73
C ALA A 10 -5.84 28.41 -0.78
N ALA A 11 -5.22 27.42 -1.44
CA ALA A 11 -5.02 27.47 -2.89
C ALA A 11 -6.34 27.51 -3.67
N VAL A 12 -7.35 26.73 -3.25
CA VAL A 12 -8.70 26.78 -3.83
C VAL A 12 -9.35 28.13 -3.56
N LEU A 13 -9.29 28.67 -2.35
CA LEU A 13 -9.81 30.01 -2.03
C LEU A 13 -9.10 31.11 -2.83
N THR A 14 -7.79 31.02 -3.02
CA THR A 14 -7.04 31.98 -3.84
C THR A 14 -7.41 31.88 -5.31
N LEU A 15 -7.62 30.66 -5.83
CA LEU A 15 -8.13 30.42 -7.19
C LEU A 15 -9.55 30.96 -7.36
N THR A 16 -10.42 30.72 -6.39
CA THR A 16 -11.82 31.16 -6.41
C THR A 16 -11.89 32.68 -6.29
N LEU A 17 -11.08 33.29 -5.41
CA LEU A 17 -10.98 34.73 -5.25
C LEU A 17 -10.36 35.39 -6.48
N ALA A 18 -9.32 34.80 -7.07
CA ALA A 18 -8.73 35.29 -8.32
C ALA A 18 -9.73 35.20 -9.48
N PHE A 19 -10.55 34.16 -9.52
CA PHE A 19 -11.64 34.02 -10.49
C PHE A 19 -12.75 35.05 -10.25
N ILE A 20 -13.18 35.25 -9.00
CA ILE A 20 -14.18 36.28 -8.63
C ILE A 20 -13.65 37.67 -8.97
N ILE A 21 -12.38 37.97 -8.69
CA ILE A 21 -11.74 39.24 -9.05
C ILE A 21 -11.66 39.38 -10.57
N ALA A 22 -11.28 38.33 -11.29
CA ALA A 22 -11.25 38.36 -12.75
C ALA A 22 -12.66 38.60 -13.34
N VAL A 23 -13.70 37.95 -12.81
CA VAL A 23 -15.10 38.14 -13.23
C VAL A 23 -15.59 39.54 -12.85
N ALA A 24 -15.30 40.01 -11.63
CA ALA A 24 -15.67 41.36 -11.18
C ALA A 24 -14.95 42.45 -11.98
N VAL A 25 -13.72 42.23 -12.45
CA VAL A 25 -13.01 43.17 -13.33
C VAL A 25 -13.50 43.11 -14.79
N VAL A 26 -14.21 42.05 -15.16
CA VAL A 26 -14.80 41.87 -16.49
C VAL A 26 -16.21 42.49 -16.59
N ASP A 27 -16.89 42.71 -15.46
CA ASP A 27 -18.21 43.36 -15.44
C ASP A 27 -18.06 44.91 -15.47
N ASP A 28 -18.53 45.58 -16.53
CA ASP A 28 -18.41 47.04 -16.72
C ASP A 28 -19.07 47.86 -15.59
N VAL A 29 -20.01 47.24 -14.87
CA VAL A 29 -20.67 47.82 -13.68
C VAL A 29 -19.70 47.99 -12.51
N ALA A 30 -18.71 47.10 -12.36
CA ALA A 30 -17.70 47.18 -11.32
C ALA A 30 -16.55 48.14 -11.70
N ALA A 31 -16.17 48.19 -12.98
CA ALA A 31 -15.16 49.15 -13.46
C ALA A 31 -15.62 50.60 -13.32
N SER A 32 -16.90 50.87 -13.63
CA SER A 32 -17.52 52.20 -13.48
C SER A 32 -17.67 52.63 -12.02
N THR A 33 -17.99 51.69 -11.11
CA THR A 33 -18.05 51.98 -9.66
C THR A 33 -16.68 52.16 -9.01
N LEU A 34 -15.61 51.61 -9.60
CA LEU A 34 -14.23 51.78 -9.14
C LEU A 34 -13.48 52.94 -9.82
N GLY A 35 -14.12 53.67 -10.74
CA GLY A 35 -13.54 54.84 -11.42
C GLY A 35 -12.33 54.50 -12.32
N VAL A 36 -12.23 53.26 -12.79
CA VAL A 36 -11.12 52.81 -13.65
C VAL A 36 -11.46 53.18 -15.09
N SER A 37 -10.59 53.93 -15.77
CA SER A 37 -10.79 54.25 -17.20
C SER A 37 -10.74 52.99 -18.08
N ASP A 38 -11.50 52.97 -19.17
CA ASP A 38 -11.62 51.81 -20.08
C ASP A 38 -10.27 51.29 -20.58
N GLU A 39 -9.30 52.19 -20.86
CA GLU A 39 -7.93 51.79 -21.24
C GLU A 39 -7.20 51.03 -20.13
N ASN A 40 -7.38 51.45 -18.88
CA ASN A 40 -6.77 50.79 -17.72
C ASN A 40 -7.46 49.46 -17.41
N ALA A 41 -8.78 49.35 -17.62
CA ALA A 41 -9.50 48.09 -17.48
C ALA A 41 -9.00 47.04 -18.50
N LEU A 42 -8.77 47.45 -19.75
CA LEU A 42 -8.22 46.58 -20.78
C LEU A 42 -6.79 46.11 -20.45
N LEU A 43 -5.95 47.01 -19.93
CA LEU A 43 -4.59 46.70 -19.50
C LEU A 43 -4.58 45.74 -18.29
N ILE A 44 -5.45 45.97 -17.30
CA ILE A 44 -5.61 45.08 -16.15
C ILE A 44 -6.10 43.70 -16.60
N ARG A 45 -7.07 43.61 -17.53
CA ARG A 45 -7.52 42.32 -18.09
C ARG A 45 -6.40 41.56 -18.81
N ARG A 46 -5.59 42.25 -19.62
CA ARG A 46 -4.46 41.64 -20.36
C ARG A 46 -3.33 41.17 -19.44
N THR A 47 -3.10 41.84 -18.32
CA THR A 47 -2.03 41.52 -17.37
C THR A 47 -2.47 40.52 -16.29
N ALA A 48 -3.71 40.57 -15.83
CA ALA A 48 -4.23 39.70 -14.78
C ALA A 48 -4.31 38.23 -15.19
N CYS A 49 -4.76 37.93 -16.42
CA CYS A 49 -4.85 36.56 -16.94
C CYS A 49 -3.52 35.79 -16.89
N PRO A 50 -2.41 36.27 -17.47
CA PRO A 50 -1.13 35.57 -17.41
C PRO A 50 -0.58 35.49 -15.97
N VAL A 51 -0.80 36.50 -15.12
CA VAL A 51 -0.38 36.45 -13.71
C VAL A 51 -1.13 35.37 -12.94
N ILE A 52 -2.44 35.20 -13.17
CA ILE A 52 -3.23 34.13 -12.57
C ILE A 52 -2.77 32.76 -13.08
N ILE A 53 -2.53 32.61 -14.39
CA ILE A 53 -2.04 31.35 -14.97
C ILE A 53 -0.66 30.99 -14.42
N VAL A 54 0.28 31.93 -14.37
CA VAL A 54 1.63 31.72 -13.83
C VAL A 54 1.59 31.44 -12.33
N GLY A 55 0.79 32.19 -11.56
CA GLY A 55 0.66 32.01 -10.11
C GLY A 55 0.05 30.67 -9.74
N THR A 56 -0.99 30.23 -10.46
CA THR A 56 -1.64 28.92 -10.24
C THR A 56 -0.72 27.76 -10.64
N THR A 57 -0.04 27.88 -11.78
CA THR A 57 0.96 26.90 -12.22
C THR A 57 2.13 26.78 -11.24
N TRP A 58 2.63 27.91 -10.72
CA TRP A 58 3.71 27.92 -9.72
C TRP A 58 3.28 27.31 -8.38
N LEU A 59 2.08 27.61 -7.89
CA LEU A 59 1.51 26.99 -6.68
C LEU A 59 1.36 25.48 -6.84
N LEU A 60 0.90 25.01 -8.01
CA LEU A 60 0.82 23.59 -8.35
C LEU A 60 2.21 22.94 -8.31
N ILE A 61 3.22 23.50 -8.99
CA ILE A 61 4.59 22.98 -8.99
C ILE A 61 5.18 22.92 -7.57
N ARG A 62 4.97 23.97 -6.77
CA ARG A 62 5.46 24.02 -5.39
C ARG A 62 4.79 22.98 -4.50
N SER A 63 3.49 22.77 -4.67
CA SER A 63 2.74 21.73 -3.94
C SER A 63 3.23 20.32 -4.30
N LEU A 64 3.54 20.06 -5.57
CA LEU A 64 4.10 18.79 -6.04
C LEU A 64 5.51 18.57 -5.49
N LYS A 65 6.36 19.60 -5.47
CA LYS A 65 7.73 19.53 -4.92
C LYS A 65 7.73 19.26 -3.40
N ALA A 66 6.83 19.90 -2.65
CA ALA A 66 6.69 19.66 -1.22
C ALA A 66 6.19 18.23 -0.90
N ARG A 67 5.35 17.64 -1.76
CA ARG A 67 4.95 16.24 -1.64
C ARG A 67 6.10 15.28 -1.96
N HIS A 68 6.91 15.59 -2.97
CA HIS A 68 8.06 14.76 -3.34
C HIS A 68 9.06 14.61 -2.18
N SER A 69 9.30 15.65 -1.39
CA SER A 69 10.19 15.56 -0.21
C SER A 69 9.66 14.65 0.90
N LEU A 70 8.33 14.45 1.00
CA LEU A 70 7.71 13.59 2.01
C LEU A 70 7.74 12.10 1.64
N VAL A 71 7.91 11.78 0.36
CA VAL A 71 7.96 10.39 -0.14
C VAL A 71 9.37 9.79 -0.03
N ARG A 72 10.38 10.57 0.39
CA ARG A 72 11.63 9.98 0.90
C ARG A 72 11.33 9.31 2.24
N ILE A 73 10.84 8.08 2.16
CA ILE A 73 10.77 7.15 3.28
C ILE A 73 12.23 6.93 3.69
N ASP A 74 12.63 7.57 4.78
CA ASP A 74 13.92 7.32 5.39
C ASP A 74 13.90 5.86 5.86
N ARG A 75 14.58 4.99 5.10
CA ARG A 75 14.75 3.58 5.44
C ARG A 75 15.91 3.39 6.43
N SER A 76 16.50 4.48 6.93
CA SER A 76 17.50 4.36 7.98
C SER A 76 16.82 3.80 9.24
N PRO A 77 17.38 2.73 9.84
CA PRO A 77 16.90 2.26 11.13
C PRO A 77 17.12 3.41 12.12
N GLY A 78 16.02 3.96 12.67
CA GLY A 78 16.09 5.03 13.65
C GLY A 78 17.01 4.65 14.81
N GLU A 79 17.68 5.65 15.40
CA GLU A 79 18.54 5.41 16.56
C GLU A 79 17.75 4.67 17.66
N PRO A 80 18.36 3.67 18.32
CA PRO A 80 17.68 2.91 19.35
C PRO A 80 17.28 3.83 20.51
N ILE A 81 15.97 3.98 20.73
CA ILE A 81 15.40 4.88 21.76
C ILE A 81 15.57 4.32 23.18
N HIS A 82 15.93 3.03 23.33
CA HIS A 82 16.07 2.41 24.65
C HIS A 82 17.52 2.43 25.15
N PRO A 83 17.74 2.77 26.44
CA PRO A 83 19.03 2.59 27.07
C PRO A 83 19.42 1.12 26.95
N GLU A 84 20.67 0.85 26.59
CA GLU A 84 21.17 -0.52 26.55
C GLU A 84 20.89 -1.17 27.90
N ILE A 85 20.05 -2.22 27.91
CA ILE A 85 19.81 -3.03 29.09
C ILE A 85 21.17 -3.43 29.65
N SER A 86 21.45 -3.13 30.92
CA SER A 86 22.75 -3.43 31.52
C SER A 86 23.08 -4.90 31.35
N ILE A 87 24.34 -5.22 31.09
CA ILE A 87 24.80 -6.60 30.88
C ILE A 87 24.38 -7.49 32.07
N ALA A 88 24.48 -6.97 33.30
CA ALA A 88 24.04 -7.65 34.52
C ALA A 88 22.56 -8.03 34.52
N ALA A 89 21.66 -7.15 34.05
CA ALA A 89 20.23 -7.47 33.98
C ALA A 89 19.92 -8.53 32.91
N ARG A 90 20.66 -8.53 31.80
CA ARG A 90 20.55 -9.57 30.75
C ARG A 90 20.96 -10.93 31.31
N ASP A 91 22.11 -10.98 31.98
CA ASP A 91 22.66 -12.21 32.54
C ASP A 91 21.79 -12.77 33.67
N ALA A 92 21.30 -11.91 34.58
CA ALA A 92 20.39 -12.32 35.65
C ALA A 92 19.10 -12.94 35.10
N THR A 93 18.47 -12.29 34.10
CA THR A 93 17.25 -12.79 33.46
C THR A 93 17.50 -14.12 32.75
N ARG A 94 18.65 -14.24 32.06
CA ARG A 94 19.05 -15.47 31.38
C ARG A 94 19.28 -16.62 32.37
N VAL A 95 19.94 -16.38 33.49
CA VAL A 95 20.19 -17.39 34.52
C VAL A 95 18.87 -17.88 35.12
N ALA A 96 17.95 -16.97 35.46
CA ALA A 96 16.64 -17.32 36.00
C ALA A 96 15.82 -18.19 35.03
N LEU A 97 15.77 -17.83 33.74
CA LEU A 97 15.05 -18.61 32.75
C LEU A 97 15.74 -19.93 32.42
N LYS A 98 17.06 -20.00 32.52
CA LYS A 98 17.79 -21.26 32.38
C LYS A 98 17.47 -22.22 33.52
N SER A 99 17.27 -21.73 34.75
CA SER A 99 16.80 -22.58 35.85
C SER A 99 15.36 -23.05 35.66
N GLU A 100 14.48 -22.19 35.15
CA GLU A 100 13.07 -22.52 34.90
C GLU A 100 12.92 -23.55 33.77
N TYR A 101 13.47 -23.24 32.59
CA TYR A 101 13.33 -24.09 31.41
C TYR A 101 14.40 -25.20 31.28
N GLY A 102 15.38 -25.23 32.19
CA GLY A 102 16.35 -26.32 32.30
C GLY A 102 15.85 -27.54 33.06
N THR A 103 14.63 -27.47 33.61
CA THR A 103 13.96 -28.59 34.31
C THR A 103 13.48 -29.65 33.31
N GLN A 104 13.14 -30.85 33.80
CA GLN A 104 12.55 -31.91 32.98
C GLN A 104 11.23 -31.49 32.32
N GLU A 105 10.47 -30.59 32.95
CA GLU A 105 9.21 -30.05 32.42
C GLU A 105 9.43 -28.94 31.39
N GLY A 106 10.47 -28.11 31.55
CA GLY A 106 10.77 -26.99 30.66
C GLY A 106 11.45 -27.38 29.35
N LEU A 107 12.23 -28.47 29.35
CA LEU A 107 12.95 -28.96 28.17
C LEU A 107 12.03 -29.30 26.98
N PRO A 108 10.91 -30.02 27.17
CA PRO A 108 9.94 -30.22 26.10
C PRO A 108 9.44 -28.91 25.53
N ILE A 109 9.09 -27.92 26.36
CA ILE A 109 8.53 -26.62 25.92
C ILE A 109 9.54 -25.88 25.03
N LEU A 110 10.82 -25.87 25.42
CA LEU A 110 11.88 -25.30 24.59
C LEU A 110 12.10 -26.08 23.30
N GLY A 111 12.01 -27.42 23.35
CA GLY A 111 12.08 -28.29 22.18
C GLY A 111 10.96 -27.97 21.18
N PHE A 112 9.73 -27.80 21.65
CA PHE A 112 8.61 -27.42 20.81
C PHE A 112 8.78 -26.02 20.21
N LEU A 113 9.23 -25.03 21.01
CA LEU A 113 9.52 -23.69 20.51
C LEU A 113 10.63 -23.70 19.44
N ARG A 114 11.68 -24.51 19.63
CA ARG A 114 12.73 -24.73 18.62
C ARG A 114 12.11 -25.18 17.32
N ASP A 115 11.30 -26.23 17.38
CA ASP A 115 10.75 -26.85 16.19
C ASP A 115 9.80 -25.90 15.46
N LEU A 116 9.01 -25.08 16.19
CA LEU A 116 8.22 -24.00 15.61
C LEU A 116 9.06 -22.88 14.97
N LEU A 117 10.29 -22.63 15.43
CA LEU A 117 11.15 -21.60 14.85
C LEU A 117 11.94 -22.11 13.63
N THR A 118 12.21 -23.41 13.53
CA THR A 118 13.12 -23.97 12.52
C THR A 118 12.48 -24.96 11.55
N GLY A 119 11.31 -25.53 11.87
CA GLY A 119 10.61 -26.57 11.10
C GLY A 119 9.13 -26.67 11.49
N SER A 120 8.39 -25.57 11.30
CA SER A 120 7.04 -25.40 11.85
C SER A 120 5.93 -26.14 11.10
N ASP A 121 6.18 -26.62 9.88
CA ASP A 121 5.16 -27.22 9.00
C ASP A 121 4.57 -28.52 9.55
N THR A 122 5.30 -29.18 10.46
CA THR A 122 4.85 -30.36 11.20
C THR A 122 3.79 -30.02 12.25
N TYR A 123 3.81 -28.81 12.81
CA TYR A 123 2.95 -28.41 13.93
C TYR A 123 1.89 -27.37 13.55
N ILE A 124 2.13 -26.58 12.52
CA ILE A 124 1.18 -25.59 12.03
C ILE A 124 0.35 -26.21 10.91
N GLU A 125 -0.86 -26.66 11.25
CA GLU A 125 -1.76 -27.34 10.32
C GLU A 125 -2.33 -26.37 9.29
N ARG A 126 -2.77 -25.21 9.77
CA ARG A 126 -3.46 -24.22 8.94
C ARG A 126 -3.21 -22.80 9.43
N VAL A 127 -3.06 -21.88 8.49
CA VAL A 127 -3.06 -20.46 8.75
C VAL A 127 -4.10 -19.78 7.87
N PHE A 128 -4.87 -18.88 8.45
CA PHE A 128 -5.74 -17.93 7.75
C PHE A 128 -5.20 -16.53 7.96
N GLU A 129 -5.03 -15.76 6.90
CA GLU A 129 -4.71 -14.34 6.96
C GLU A 129 -5.80 -13.56 6.24
N ASP A 130 -6.61 -12.86 7.02
CA ASP A 130 -7.59 -11.90 6.52
C ASP A 130 -6.98 -10.50 6.63
N VAL A 131 -6.83 -9.84 5.50
CA VAL A 131 -6.28 -8.50 5.39
C VAL A 131 -7.37 -7.56 4.92
N GLU A 132 -7.50 -6.43 5.61
CA GLU A 132 -8.44 -5.39 5.27
C GLU A 132 -7.68 -4.08 5.01
N ILE A 133 -8.00 -3.42 3.90
CA ILE A 133 -7.48 -2.09 3.60
C ILE A 133 -8.33 -1.06 4.32
N GLN A 134 -7.74 -0.38 5.30
CA GLN A 134 -8.37 0.72 6.02
C GLN A 134 -7.57 2.01 5.79
N HIS A 135 -8.03 2.85 4.86
CA HIS A 135 -7.44 4.14 4.51
C HIS A 135 -5.99 4.08 3.98
N LEU A 136 -5.00 4.17 4.88
CA LEU A 136 -3.56 4.14 4.59
C LEU A 136 -2.85 3.06 5.42
N THR A 137 -3.63 2.16 6.00
CA THR A 137 -3.17 1.08 6.84
C THR A 137 -3.80 -0.23 6.40
N LEU A 138 -3.06 -1.31 6.60
CA LEU A 138 -3.51 -2.67 6.42
C LEU A 138 -3.73 -3.27 7.80
N THR A 139 -4.94 -3.72 8.07
CA THR A 139 -5.24 -4.52 9.26
C THR A 139 -5.11 -5.98 8.86
N ILE A 140 -4.14 -6.67 9.45
CA ILE A 140 -3.83 -8.07 9.17
C ILE A 140 -4.28 -8.89 10.37
N ASN A 141 -5.26 -9.75 10.15
CA ASN A 141 -5.77 -10.72 11.12
C ASN A 141 -5.28 -12.11 10.71
N THR A 142 -4.36 -12.66 11.48
CA THR A 142 -3.78 -13.99 11.27
C THR A 142 -4.37 -14.96 12.29
N SER A 143 -5.01 -16.04 11.86
CA SER A 143 -5.43 -17.15 12.71
C SER A 143 -4.56 -18.38 12.43
N VAL A 144 -3.86 -18.87 13.44
CA VAL A 144 -2.92 -20.00 13.34
C VAL A 144 -3.48 -21.20 14.09
N HIS A 145 -3.69 -22.29 13.37
CA HIS A 145 -4.11 -23.59 13.91
C HIS A 145 -2.87 -24.46 14.14
N ILE A 146 -2.67 -24.86 15.40
CA ILE A 146 -1.47 -25.54 15.88
C ILE A 146 -1.87 -26.91 16.42
N ALA A 147 -1.21 -27.95 15.95
CA ALA A 147 -1.17 -29.26 16.57
C ALA A 147 -0.06 -29.27 17.63
N THR A 148 -0.43 -29.50 18.89
CA THR A 148 0.51 -29.55 20.00
C THR A 148 0.87 -31.01 20.30
N PRO A 149 2.14 -31.34 20.52
CA PRO A 149 2.57 -32.71 20.85
C PRO A 149 2.17 -33.16 22.26
N TYR A 150 1.64 -32.25 23.09
CA TYR A 150 1.25 -32.52 24.47
C TYR A 150 -0.19 -33.03 24.53
N GLY A 151 -0.38 -34.26 24.99
CA GLY A 151 -1.70 -34.87 25.14
C GLY A 151 -2.57 -34.16 26.18
N ALA A 152 -3.87 -34.06 25.87
CA ALA A 152 -5.10 -33.81 26.66
C ALA A 152 -5.09 -32.98 27.98
N SER A 153 -3.99 -32.36 28.39
CA SER A 153 -3.88 -31.56 29.62
C SER A 153 -3.51 -30.12 29.30
N GLU A 154 -3.95 -29.17 30.14
CA GLU A 154 -3.74 -27.71 30.04
C GLU A 154 -2.25 -27.30 30.17
N THR A 155 -1.37 -27.96 29.43
CA THR A 155 0.05 -27.66 29.37
C THR A 155 0.25 -26.34 28.66
N ARG A 156 1.02 -25.47 29.31
CA ARG A 156 1.44 -24.20 28.73
C ARG A 156 2.58 -24.47 27.75
N PHE A 157 2.54 -23.79 26.62
CA PHE A 157 3.62 -23.82 25.64
C PHE A 157 3.93 -22.42 25.13
N LEU A 158 5.10 -22.28 24.54
CA LEU A 158 5.58 -21.04 23.96
C LEU A 158 5.34 -21.06 22.45
N PHE A 159 4.62 -20.05 21.94
CA PHE A 159 4.33 -19.93 20.52
C PHE A 159 4.96 -18.65 19.95
N PRO A 160 5.81 -18.74 18.90
CA PRO A 160 6.34 -17.56 18.21
C PRO A 160 5.25 -16.99 17.31
N THR A 161 4.55 -15.97 17.79
CA THR A 161 3.34 -15.43 17.13
C THR A 161 3.66 -14.68 15.86
N ILE A 162 4.60 -13.74 15.91
CA ILE A 162 5.03 -12.95 14.75
C ILE A 162 6.53 -12.72 14.74
N TRP A 163 7.08 -12.67 13.53
CA TRP A 163 8.44 -12.23 13.27
C TRP A 163 8.40 -10.81 12.71
N VAL A 164 9.17 -9.92 13.31
CA VAL A 164 9.15 -8.50 13.00
C VAL A 164 10.56 -8.11 12.62
N GLU A 165 10.77 -7.60 11.40
CA GLU A 165 12.10 -7.12 11.00
C GLU A 165 12.64 -6.11 12.03
N LYS A 166 13.92 -6.21 12.41
CA LYS A 166 14.50 -5.27 13.37
C LYS A 166 14.47 -3.85 12.80
N GLY A 167 13.90 -2.92 13.57
CA GLY A 167 13.63 -1.54 13.14
C GLY A 167 12.23 -1.33 12.57
N ALA A 168 11.47 -2.40 12.31
CA ALA A 168 10.05 -2.29 12.02
C ALA A 168 9.26 -1.95 13.28
N LEU A 169 8.25 -1.09 13.12
CA LEU A 169 7.24 -0.84 14.13
C LEU A 169 6.01 -1.69 13.83
N VAL A 170 5.47 -2.34 14.85
CA VAL A 170 4.16 -3.00 14.80
C VAL A 170 3.19 -2.15 15.59
N SER A 171 2.07 -1.78 14.97
CA SER A 171 1.02 -0.98 15.61
C SER A 171 -0.20 -1.84 15.88
N ASN A 172 -0.97 -1.49 16.93
CA ASN A 172 -2.22 -2.15 17.31
C ASN A 172 -2.13 -3.68 17.41
N PHE A 173 -0.99 -4.18 17.88
CA PHE A 173 -0.77 -5.62 18.02
C PHE A 173 -1.64 -6.19 19.14
N THR A 174 -2.47 -7.19 18.82
CA THR A 174 -3.26 -7.94 19.79
C THR A 174 -3.17 -9.43 19.50
N ILE A 175 -3.13 -10.25 20.55
CA ILE A 175 -3.16 -11.71 20.44
C ILE A 175 -4.31 -12.23 21.27
N ARG A 176 -5.07 -13.18 20.73
CA ARG A 176 -6.19 -13.83 21.37
C ARG A 176 -6.15 -15.34 21.19
N ASP A 177 -6.78 -16.06 22.10
CA ASP A 177 -7.07 -17.47 21.94
C ASP A 177 -8.35 -17.68 21.13
N ARG A 178 -8.73 -18.96 20.96
CA ARG A 178 -9.98 -19.39 20.31
C ARG A 178 -11.24 -18.75 20.92
N ASP A 179 -11.25 -18.50 22.22
CA ASP A 179 -12.37 -17.90 22.95
C ASP A 179 -12.35 -16.36 22.88
N LYS A 180 -11.46 -15.78 22.06
CA LYS A 180 -11.18 -14.34 21.92
C LYS A 180 -10.63 -13.71 23.20
N LYS A 181 -10.15 -14.50 24.17
CA LYS A 181 -9.51 -14.00 25.38
C LYS A 181 -8.08 -13.59 25.04
N PRO A 182 -7.59 -12.46 25.59
CA PRO A 182 -6.24 -12.01 25.31
C PRO A 182 -5.20 -13.01 25.83
N LEU A 183 -4.21 -13.34 25.00
CA LEU A 183 -3.08 -14.17 25.40
C LEU A 183 -1.91 -13.30 25.88
N PRO A 184 -1.20 -13.70 26.94
CA PRO A 184 -0.08 -12.93 27.48
C PRO A 184 1.14 -12.99 26.53
N VAL A 185 1.56 -11.82 26.06
CA VAL A 185 2.80 -11.65 25.29
C VAL A 185 3.98 -11.54 26.25
N LEU A 186 5.02 -12.34 26.02
CA LEU A 186 6.23 -12.26 26.82
C LEU A 186 6.95 -10.92 26.59
N PRO A 187 7.39 -10.24 27.67
CA PRO A 187 8.25 -9.08 27.54
C PRO A 187 9.49 -9.39 26.70
N GLN A 188 9.89 -8.44 25.84
CA GLN A 188 11.00 -8.66 24.90
C GLN A 188 12.29 -9.14 25.57
N ILE A 189 12.57 -8.69 26.80
CA ILE A 189 13.74 -9.14 27.58
C ILE A 189 13.66 -10.63 27.93
N LYS A 190 12.48 -11.13 28.32
CA LYS A 190 12.25 -12.54 28.60
C LYS A 190 12.35 -13.35 27.32
N THR A 191 11.72 -12.88 26.24
CA THR A 191 11.80 -13.51 24.91
C THR A 191 13.25 -13.66 24.43
N LYS A 192 14.05 -12.59 24.50
CA LYS A 192 15.47 -12.62 24.13
C LYS A 192 16.28 -13.60 24.99
N ALA A 193 15.99 -13.65 26.29
CA ALA A 193 16.64 -14.58 27.20
C ALA A 193 16.29 -16.05 26.89
N ILE A 194 15.00 -16.38 26.67
CA ILE A 194 14.55 -17.72 26.25
C ILE A 194 15.25 -18.13 24.94
N LEU A 195 15.23 -17.25 23.94
CA LEU A 195 15.88 -17.50 22.65
C LEU A 195 17.39 -17.68 22.80
N SER A 196 18.04 -16.96 23.73
CA SER A 196 19.47 -17.15 24.01
C SER A 196 19.78 -18.48 24.71
N VAL A 197 18.87 -18.99 25.54
CA VAL A 197 18.97 -20.33 26.14
C VAL A 197 18.81 -21.39 25.05
N LEU A 198 17.84 -21.20 24.14
CA LEU A 198 17.61 -22.10 23.02
C LEU A 198 18.82 -22.17 22.07
N VAL A 199 19.36 -21.01 21.69
CA VAL A 199 20.56 -20.90 20.87
C VAL A 199 21.77 -21.56 21.55
N ASP A 200 21.94 -21.38 22.86
CA ASP A 200 22.99 -22.04 23.64
C ASP A 200 22.84 -23.56 23.64
N GLN A 201 21.62 -24.07 23.83
CA GLN A 201 21.35 -25.51 23.76
C GLN A 201 21.68 -26.07 22.37
N LEU A 202 21.23 -25.41 21.30
CA LEU A 202 21.55 -25.82 19.92
C LEU A 202 23.05 -25.77 19.64
N LEU A 203 23.74 -24.73 20.10
CA LEU A 203 25.19 -24.64 19.96
C LEU A 203 25.90 -25.82 20.65
N ARG A 204 25.46 -26.20 21.85
CA ARG A 204 26.01 -27.36 22.57
C ARG A 204 25.75 -28.67 21.87
N LEU A 205 24.56 -28.86 21.32
CA LEU A 205 24.23 -30.06 20.57
C LEU A 205 25.00 -30.12 19.25
N ALA A 206 25.14 -29.00 18.54
CA ALA A 206 25.80 -28.93 17.24
C ALA A 206 27.33 -29.04 17.31
N TYR A 207 27.95 -28.55 18.39
CA TYR A 207 29.41 -28.44 18.49
C TYR A 207 30.01 -29.10 19.73
N PHE A 208 29.31 -29.13 20.86
CA PHE A 208 29.89 -29.60 22.12
C PHE A 208 29.40 -30.99 22.54
N GLN A 209 28.77 -31.76 21.64
CA GLN A 209 28.20 -33.08 21.93
C GLN A 209 27.28 -33.06 23.17
N GLY A 210 26.54 -31.96 23.34
CA GLY A 210 25.65 -31.73 24.50
C GLY A 210 26.36 -31.29 25.80
N ARG A 211 27.69 -31.29 25.84
CA ARG A 211 28.46 -30.88 27.03
C ARG A 211 28.46 -29.35 27.20
N PRO A 212 28.49 -28.83 28.44
CA PRO A 212 28.61 -27.40 28.67
C PRO A 212 29.96 -26.87 28.18
N ALA A 213 29.97 -25.65 27.64
CA ALA A 213 31.17 -24.92 27.21
C ALA A 213 32.12 -24.51 28.36
N SER A 214 31.92 -25.02 29.58
CA SER A 214 32.48 -24.47 30.82
C SER A 214 34.00 -24.60 30.98
N GLY A 215 34.68 -25.38 30.13
CA GLY A 215 36.14 -25.60 30.23
C GLY A 215 37.03 -24.78 29.30
N SER A 216 36.48 -24.15 28.24
CA SER A 216 37.30 -23.49 27.21
C SER A 216 36.88 -22.04 27.01
N ILE A 217 37.84 -21.11 27.11
CA ILE A 217 37.66 -19.67 26.81
C ILE A 217 37.05 -19.50 25.42
N THR A 218 37.49 -20.31 24.46
CA THR A 218 37.02 -20.32 23.08
C THR A 218 35.54 -20.71 23.00
N ALA A 219 35.11 -21.70 23.78
CA ALA A 219 33.72 -22.14 23.83
C ALA A 219 32.79 -21.11 24.50
N GLN A 220 33.27 -20.44 25.57
CA GLN A 220 32.53 -19.35 26.21
C GLN A 220 32.41 -18.11 25.29
N ALA A 221 33.48 -17.78 24.56
CA ALA A 221 33.46 -16.69 23.57
C ALA A 221 32.50 -17.00 22.42
N ALA A 222 32.49 -18.25 21.94
CA ALA A 222 31.53 -18.73 20.94
C ALA A 222 30.09 -18.56 21.41
N GLN A 223 29.80 -19.03 22.62
CA GLN A 223 28.48 -18.93 23.23
C GLN A 223 28.00 -17.48 23.35
N ARG A 224 28.89 -16.55 23.74
CA ARG A 224 28.58 -15.12 23.78
C ARG A 224 28.24 -14.58 22.39
N LEU A 225 29.10 -14.81 21.41
CA LEU A 225 28.91 -14.34 20.03
C LEU A 225 27.60 -14.81 19.40
N VAL A 226 27.23 -16.08 19.58
CA VAL A 226 25.98 -16.61 19.02
C VAL A 226 24.77 -16.09 19.81
N SER A 227 24.89 -15.94 21.12
CA SER A 227 23.82 -15.33 21.93
C SER A 227 23.57 -13.86 21.59
N GLU A 228 24.59 -13.13 21.10
CA GLU A 228 24.41 -11.76 20.63
C GLU A 228 23.41 -11.66 19.46
N CYS A 229 23.24 -12.71 18.64
CA CYS A 229 22.23 -12.72 17.59
C CYS A 229 20.82 -12.46 18.16
N ALA A 230 20.50 -13.02 19.33
CA ALA A 230 19.22 -12.82 20.02
C ALA A 230 19.14 -11.44 20.70
N TRP A 231 20.23 -10.98 21.30
CA TRP A 231 20.22 -9.76 22.12
C TRP A 231 20.36 -8.46 21.33
N ARG A 232 21.03 -8.51 20.17
CA ARG A 232 21.34 -7.35 19.33
C ARG A 232 20.07 -6.64 18.86
N THR A 233 20.08 -5.32 18.92
CA THR A 233 18.99 -4.44 18.47
C THR A 233 19.06 -4.12 16.98
N GLY A 234 20.27 -4.00 16.43
CA GLY A 234 20.49 -3.77 15.00
C GLY A 234 20.31 -5.05 14.16
N MET A 235 19.96 -4.84 12.89
CA MET A 235 19.90 -5.91 11.88
C MET A 235 21.33 -6.31 11.46
N LEU A 236 21.58 -7.62 11.41
CA LEU A 236 22.75 -8.18 10.74
C LEU A 236 22.34 -8.78 9.41
N ARG A 237 23.20 -8.62 8.41
CA ARG A 237 23.01 -9.31 7.12
C ARG A 237 23.33 -10.79 7.30
N GLU A 238 22.64 -11.65 6.57
CA GLU A 238 22.86 -13.11 6.59
C GLU A 238 24.33 -13.49 6.42
N ARG A 239 25.03 -12.89 5.42
CA ARG A 239 26.48 -13.10 5.20
C ARG A 239 27.36 -12.74 6.40
N GLN A 240 26.90 -11.89 7.31
CA GLN A 240 27.64 -11.58 8.54
C GLN A 240 27.45 -12.68 9.58
N VAL A 241 26.22 -13.20 9.70
CA VAL A 241 25.89 -14.34 10.57
C VAL A 241 26.66 -15.59 10.13
N GLU A 242 26.66 -15.87 8.82
CA GLU A 242 27.43 -16.97 8.23
C GLU A 242 28.92 -16.86 8.60
N ARG A 243 29.52 -15.70 8.36
CA ARG A 243 30.93 -15.46 8.73
C ARG A 243 31.21 -15.64 10.22
N ILE A 244 30.25 -15.33 11.09
CA ILE A 244 30.40 -15.58 12.54
C ILE A 244 30.40 -17.09 12.79
N LEU A 245 29.44 -17.82 12.25
CA LEU A 245 29.31 -19.27 12.47
C LEU A 245 30.46 -20.07 11.83
N ASP A 246 30.90 -19.71 10.63
CA ASP A 246 32.03 -20.36 9.94
C ASP A 246 33.35 -20.18 10.71
N ARG A 247 33.55 -18.97 11.27
CA ARG A 247 34.70 -18.69 12.14
C ARG A 247 34.65 -19.49 13.44
N LEU A 248 33.46 -19.76 13.95
CA LEU A 248 33.30 -20.60 15.13
C LEU A 248 33.64 -22.05 14.80
N ALA A 249 33.04 -22.60 13.74
CA ALA A 249 33.29 -23.97 13.29
C ALA A 249 34.79 -24.25 13.08
N SER A 250 35.48 -23.34 12.38
CA SER A 250 36.93 -23.46 12.10
C SER A 250 37.81 -23.38 13.35
N ARG A 251 37.45 -22.56 14.35
CA ARG A 251 38.25 -22.39 15.59
C ARG A 251 38.07 -23.51 16.60
N THR A 252 36.94 -24.19 16.57
CA THR A 252 36.67 -25.24 17.54
C THR A 252 37.32 -26.58 17.22
N HIS A 253 37.95 -26.75 16.03
CA HIS A 253 38.53 -28.01 15.55
C HIS A 253 37.58 -29.23 15.62
N LEU A 254 36.28 -28.96 15.67
CA LEU A 254 35.24 -29.98 15.71
C LEU A 254 35.00 -30.40 14.26
N THR A 255 35.66 -31.47 13.84
CA THR A 255 35.37 -32.13 12.56
C THR A 255 33.91 -32.56 12.56
N PRO A 256 33.09 -32.09 11.59
CA PRO A 256 31.68 -32.43 11.54
C PRO A 256 31.53 -33.94 11.31
N GLY A 257 31.11 -34.67 12.34
CA GLY A 257 30.54 -36.00 12.14
C GLY A 257 29.23 -35.82 11.36
N MET A 258 28.95 -36.67 10.36
CA MET A 258 27.80 -36.52 9.45
C MET A 258 26.40 -36.21 10.06
N PRO A 259 26.03 -36.61 11.32
CA PRO A 259 24.77 -36.15 11.94
C PRO A 259 24.77 -34.68 12.45
N GLU A 260 25.90 -33.97 12.46
CA GLU A 260 26.04 -32.58 12.94
C GLU A 260 25.62 -31.53 11.90
N THR A 261 25.47 -31.91 10.63
CA THR A 261 25.08 -30.99 9.54
C THR A 261 23.69 -30.40 9.72
N ILE A 262 22.71 -31.23 10.12
CA ILE A 262 21.32 -30.79 10.35
C ILE A 262 21.24 -29.81 11.53
N LEU A 263 21.93 -30.11 12.63
CA LEU A 263 21.96 -29.24 13.81
C LEU A 263 22.69 -27.93 13.52
N HIS A 264 23.80 -27.98 12.78
CA HIS A 264 24.50 -26.78 12.31
C HIS A 264 23.59 -25.90 11.45
N GLU A 265 22.91 -26.48 10.45
CA GLU A 265 21.97 -25.75 9.60
C GLU A 265 20.78 -25.18 10.39
N THR A 266 20.27 -25.94 11.37
CA THR A 266 19.21 -25.49 12.27
C THR A 266 19.66 -24.29 13.10
N LEU A 267 20.86 -24.36 13.69
CA LEU A 267 21.46 -23.24 14.42
C LEU A 267 21.68 -22.03 13.51
N LYS A 268 22.19 -22.24 12.30
CA LYS A 268 22.41 -21.20 11.30
C LYS A 268 21.12 -20.49 10.94
N ARG A 269 20.06 -21.25 10.60
CA ARG A 269 18.73 -20.72 10.31
C ARG A 269 18.18 -19.90 11.47
N LEU A 270 18.26 -20.42 12.70
CA LEU A 270 17.81 -19.70 13.89
C LEU A 270 18.62 -18.42 14.11
N CYS A 271 19.94 -18.46 13.99
CA CYS A 271 20.78 -17.28 14.15
C CYS A 271 20.47 -16.22 13.10
N THR A 272 20.31 -16.60 11.83
CA THR A 272 19.94 -15.69 10.74
C THR A 272 18.58 -15.05 11.01
N LEU A 273 17.59 -15.85 11.44
CA LEU A 273 16.27 -15.37 11.82
C LEU A 273 16.36 -14.31 12.94
N LEU A 274 17.02 -14.66 14.05
CA LEU A 274 17.16 -13.79 15.23
C LEU A 274 18.00 -12.55 14.95
N ALA A 275 18.94 -12.62 14.02
CA ALA A 275 19.79 -11.50 13.68
C ALA A 275 19.04 -10.47 12.81
N GLY A 276 18.06 -10.91 12.01
CA GLY A 276 17.20 -10.06 11.18
C GLY A 276 15.90 -9.60 11.84
N HIS A 277 15.36 -10.37 12.78
CA HIS A 277 14.00 -10.18 13.29
C HIS A 277 13.94 -10.18 14.82
N TYR A 278 12.98 -9.43 15.37
CA TYR A 278 12.41 -9.67 16.68
C TYR A 278 11.36 -10.76 16.57
N VAL A 279 11.42 -11.74 17.47
CA VAL A 279 10.36 -12.73 17.64
C VAL A 279 9.50 -12.28 18.81
N LEU A 280 8.18 -12.23 18.61
CA LEU A 280 7.22 -12.07 19.69
C LEU A 280 6.69 -13.44 20.09
N ILE A 281 6.82 -13.79 21.37
CA ILE A 281 6.41 -15.08 21.90
C ILE A 281 5.22 -14.86 22.82
N THR A 282 4.18 -15.68 22.65
CA THR A 282 3.04 -15.73 23.56
C THR A 282 3.04 -17.07 24.31
N GLU A 283 2.56 -17.05 25.55
CA GLU A 283 2.21 -18.27 26.25
C GLU A 283 0.78 -18.67 25.89
N ALA A 284 0.60 -19.90 25.43
CA ALA A 284 -0.71 -20.47 25.11
C ALA A 284 -0.90 -21.78 25.88
N LYS A 285 -2.17 -22.18 26.07
CA LYS A 285 -2.53 -23.46 26.69
C LYS A 285 -3.10 -24.38 25.62
N SER A 286 -2.66 -25.64 25.63
CA SER A 286 -3.25 -26.65 24.75
C SER A 286 -4.63 -27.07 25.26
N GLN A 287 -5.61 -27.16 24.35
CA GLN A 287 -6.92 -27.76 24.60
C GLN A 287 -7.07 -28.96 23.68
N ASN A 288 -6.99 -30.17 24.23
CA ASN A 288 -7.16 -31.43 23.47
C ASN A 288 -6.15 -31.62 22.32
N GLY A 289 -4.90 -31.17 22.48
CA GLY A 289 -3.86 -31.36 21.47
C GLY A 289 -3.92 -30.36 20.30
N HIS A 290 -4.91 -29.47 20.27
CA HIS A 290 -5.03 -28.43 19.26
C HIS A 290 -5.17 -27.05 19.91
N THR A 291 -4.67 -26.01 19.25
CA THR A 291 -4.81 -24.63 19.72
C THR A 291 -4.94 -23.69 18.55
N ILE A 292 -5.80 -22.69 18.70
CA ILE A 292 -5.93 -21.60 17.73
C ILE A 292 -5.42 -20.33 18.39
N VAL A 293 -4.49 -19.66 17.72
CA VAL A 293 -3.95 -18.37 18.13
C VAL A 293 -4.34 -17.35 17.07
N GLU A 294 -5.10 -16.34 17.47
CA GLU A 294 -5.48 -15.22 16.62
C GLU A 294 -4.58 -14.03 16.93
N CYS A 295 -4.04 -13.40 15.90
CA CYS A 295 -3.17 -12.24 15.97
C CYS A 295 -3.71 -11.16 15.06
N SER A 296 -3.91 -9.95 15.58
CA SER A 296 -4.27 -8.78 14.77
C SER A 296 -3.17 -7.73 14.88
N ARG A 297 -2.78 -7.14 13.74
CA ARG A 297 -1.81 -6.04 13.68
C ARG A 297 -2.14 -5.07 12.57
N THR A 298 -1.69 -3.83 12.73
CA THR A 298 -1.79 -2.79 11.70
C THR A 298 -0.42 -2.48 11.12
N VAL A 299 -0.33 -2.45 9.79
CA VAL A 299 0.89 -2.12 9.02
C VAL A 299 0.59 -0.92 8.11
N PRO A 300 1.50 0.06 7.97
CA PRO A 300 1.29 1.17 7.04
C PRO A 300 1.30 0.67 5.59
N LEU A 301 0.26 1.00 4.82
CA LEU A 301 0.07 0.57 3.43
C LEU A 301 1.30 0.92 2.57
N LEU A 302 1.83 2.14 2.72
CA LEU A 302 2.99 2.66 1.98
C LEU A 302 4.26 1.81 2.09
N ARG A 303 4.39 0.99 3.14
CA ARG A 303 5.53 0.08 3.32
C ARG A 303 5.39 -1.19 2.48
N GLU A 304 4.16 -1.66 2.33
CA GLU A 304 3.78 -2.88 1.59
C GLU A 304 3.38 -2.57 0.13
N LEU A 305 3.55 -1.33 -0.30
CA LEU A 305 3.67 -1.03 -1.72
C LEU A 305 5.10 -1.45 -2.06
N GLY A 306 5.26 -2.48 -2.87
CA GLY A 306 6.56 -3.03 -3.26
C GLY A 306 7.56 -1.96 -3.75
N PRO A 307 8.81 -2.33 -4.07
CA PRO A 307 9.79 -1.34 -4.55
C PRO A 307 9.15 -0.47 -5.66
N PRO A 308 9.34 0.86 -5.64
CA PRO A 308 8.69 1.80 -6.57
C PRO A 308 9.28 1.65 -7.97
N THR A 309 9.08 0.49 -8.60
CA THR A 309 9.72 0.11 -9.86
C THR A 309 9.01 0.70 -11.06
N THR A 310 7.74 1.12 -10.92
CA THR A 310 7.02 1.81 -11.99
C THR A 310 6.84 3.29 -11.66
N LYS A 311 7.36 4.15 -12.54
CA LYS A 311 7.15 5.62 -12.53
C LYS A 311 5.67 6.00 -12.36
N GLY A 312 4.75 5.13 -12.78
CA GLY A 312 3.30 5.29 -12.58
C GLY A 312 2.87 5.32 -11.12
N HIS A 313 3.43 4.46 -10.27
CA HIS A 313 3.05 4.37 -8.86
C HIS A 313 3.44 5.63 -8.08
N LEU A 314 4.67 6.11 -8.27
CA LEU A 314 5.14 7.39 -7.70
C LEU A 314 4.27 8.56 -8.16
N ARG A 315 3.88 8.61 -9.44
CA ARG A 315 2.98 9.65 -9.95
C ARG A 315 1.61 9.61 -9.28
N ARG A 316 1.04 8.42 -9.07
CA ARG A 316 -0.23 8.25 -8.33
C ARG A 316 -0.10 8.80 -6.92
N VAL A 317 0.91 8.37 -6.16
CA VAL A 317 1.14 8.86 -4.79
C VAL A 317 1.36 10.38 -4.76
N LEU A 318 2.15 10.94 -5.70
CA LEU A 318 2.41 12.37 -5.80
C LEU A 318 1.12 13.18 -6.02
N LEU A 319 0.24 12.66 -6.88
CA LEU A 319 -1.07 13.22 -7.17
C LEU A 319 -2.10 12.92 -6.07
N GLY A 320 -1.71 12.23 -4.99
CA GLY A 320 -2.59 11.84 -3.89
C GLY A 320 -3.63 10.80 -4.30
N ALA A 321 -3.34 9.98 -5.30
CA ALA A 321 -4.13 8.81 -5.66
C ALA A 321 -3.66 7.61 -4.83
N ARG A 322 -4.61 6.83 -4.34
CA ARG A 322 -4.35 5.57 -3.67
C ARG A 322 -3.71 4.59 -4.65
N PRO A 323 -2.86 3.69 -4.14
CA PRO A 323 -2.31 2.62 -4.93
C PRO A 323 -3.45 1.72 -5.42
N ASP A 324 -3.44 1.40 -6.70
CA ASP A 324 -4.33 0.40 -7.33
C ASP A 324 -3.76 -1.02 -7.22
N LYS A 325 -2.57 -1.17 -6.63
CA LYS A 325 -1.87 -2.44 -6.46
C LYS A 325 -1.31 -2.52 -5.05
N VAL A 326 -1.54 -3.64 -4.39
CA VAL A 326 -1.04 -3.93 -3.04
C VAL A 326 -0.20 -5.20 -3.12
N SER A 327 1.03 -5.16 -2.59
CA SER A 327 1.98 -6.27 -2.68
C SER A 327 2.39 -6.73 -1.28
N LEU A 328 1.84 -7.85 -0.82
CA LEU A 328 2.06 -8.32 0.55
C LEU A 328 3.04 -9.48 0.61
N PRO A 329 4.05 -9.45 1.51
CA PRO A 329 4.88 -10.59 1.80
C PRO A 329 4.06 -11.72 2.41
N LEU A 330 4.28 -12.94 1.92
CA LEU A 330 3.65 -14.13 2.45
C LEU A 330 4.67 -14.91 3.29
N GLU A 331 4.59 -14.78 4.61
CA GLU A 331 5.54 -15.42 5.52
C GLU A 331 5.13 -16.85 5.93
N TRP A 332 3.82 -17.07 6.09
CA TRP A 332 3.26 -18.31 6.60
C TRP A 332 3.14 -19.49 5.62
N PRO A 333 3.09 -19.33 4.29
CA PRO A 333 2.94 -20.50 3.40
C PRO A 333 4.04 -21.54 3.56
N PHE A 334 5.27 -21.10 3.90
CA PHE A 334 6.42 -21.98 4.10
C PHE A 334 6.45 -22.65 5.47
N ARG A 335 5.56 -22.23 6.36
CA ARG A 335 5.53 -22.62 7.77
C ARG A 335 4.33 -23.48 8.13
N ALA A 336 3.30 -23.48 7.29
CA ALA A 336 2.06 -24.17 7.53
C ALA A 336 1.83 -25.26 6.47
N SER A 337 1.16 -26.33 6.87
CA SER A 337 0.70 -27.37 5.94
C SER A 337 -0.34 -26.83 4.95
N SER A 338 -1.18 -25.88 5.38
CA SER A 338 -2.14 -25.16 4.55
C SER A 338 -2.21 -23.68 4.92
N TYR A 339 -2.37 -22.81 3.93
CA TYR A 339 -2.39 -21.37 4.09
C TYR A 339 -3.50 -20.77 3.24
N HIS A 340 -4.34 -19.96 3.87
CA HIS A 340 -5.41 -19.20 3.25
C HIS A 340 -5.13 -17.72 3.47
N PHE A 341 -5.18 -16.97 2.39
CA PHE A 341 -5.02 -15.53 2.41
C PHE A 341 -6.23 -14.90 1.74
N ARG A 342 -6.81 -13.91 2.39
CA ARG A 342 -7.88 -13.09 1.85
C ARG A 342 -7.50 -11.62 2.03
N LEU A 343 -7.63 -10.84 0.96
CA LEU A 343 -7.51 -9.38 1.03
C LEU A 343 -8.82 -8.77 0.60
N GLU A 344 -9.49 -8.08 1.51
CA GLU A 344 -10.67 -7.29 1.21
C GLU A 344 -10.25 -5.91 0.69
N GLY A 345 -10.71 -5.58 -0.51
CA GLY A 345 -10.59 -4.26 -1.10
C GLY A 345 -11.51 -3.27 -0.40
N GLU A 346 -11.30 -1.98 -0.67
CA GLU A 346 -12.18 -0.97 -0.12
C GLU A 346 -13.54 -0.96 -0.84
N ALA A 347 -14.57 -0.41 -0.18
CA ALA A 347 -15.90 -0.30 -0.79
C ALA A 347 -15.85 0.43 -2.15
N GLY A 348 -16.53 -0.14 -3.15
CA GLY A 348 -16.57 0.39 -4.51
C GLY A 348 -15.40 -0.06 -5.40
N GLU A 349 -14.54 -0.96 -4.92
CA GLU A 349 -13.48 -1.58 -5.71
C GLU A 349 -13.72 -3.09 -5.90
N TYR A 350 -13.14 -3.65 -6.95
CA TYR A 350 -13.13 -5.07 -7.23
C TYR A 350 -11.74 -5.53 -7.65
N VAL A 351 -11.46 -6.82 -7.46
CA VAL A 351 -10.17 -7.42 -7.78
C VAL A 351 -10.11 -7.81 -9.25
N THR A 352 -9.10 -7.31 -9.95
CA THR A 352 -8.88 -7.58 -11.38
C THR A 352 -7.76 -8.55 -11.65
N ALA A 353 -6.83 -8.68 -10.71
CA ALA A 353 -5.74 -9.64 -10.80
C ALA A 353 -5.20 -9.97 -9.42
N THR A 354 -4.91 -11.25 -9.22
CA THR A 354 -4.15 -11.76 -8.08
C THR A 354 -3.04 -12.64 -8.61
N TYR A 355 -1.79 -12.39 -8.23
CA TYR A 355 -0.67 -13.22 -8.63
C TYR A 355 0.46 -13.22 -7.61
N LEU A 356 1.23 -14.30 -7.61
CA LEU A 356 2.43 -14.43 -6.78
C LEU A 356 3.62 -13.75 -7.46
N MET A 357 4.51 -13.21 -6.64
CA MET A 357 5.73 -12.56 -7.08
C MET A 357 6.90 -12.88 -6.15
N THR A 358 8.12 -12.80 -6.68
CA THR A 358 9.33 -12.78 -5.88
C THR A 358 9.65 -11.36 -5.44
N ILE A 359 9.58 -11.10 -4.13
CA ILE A 359 9.91 -9.82 -3.50
C ILE A 359 11.41 -9.56 -3.64
N GLY A 360 11.74 -8.45 -4.27
CA GLY A 360 13.12 -8.05 -4.58
C GLY A 360 13.43 -8.12 -6.08
N ALA A 361 13.09 -9.23 -6.73
CA ALA A 361 13.20 -9.40 -8.18
C ALA A 361 12.04 -8.72 -8.94
N ASN A 362 10.88 -8.61 -8.29
CA ASN A 362 9.65 -8.10 -8.91
C ASN A 362 9.20 -8.93 -10.13
N GLU A 363 9.52 -10.22 -10.09
CA GLU A 363 9.17 -11.19 -11.12
C GLU A 363 7.92 -11.95 -10.70
N ARG A 364 6.97 -12.07 -11.63
CA ARG A 364 5.74 -12.85 -11.43
C ARG A 364 6.11 -14.32 -11.47
N ILE A 365 5.74 -15.05 -10.42
CA ILE A 365 5.89 -16.51 -10.39
C ILE A 365 4.79 -17.10 -11.26
N LEU A 366 5.16 -17.74 -12.36
CA LEU A 366 4.20 -18.37 -13.26
C LEU A 366 3.79 -19.73 -12.70
N ARG A 367 2.52 -20.12 -12.90
CA ARG A 367 2.00 -21.41 -12.40
C ARG A 367 2.83 -22.61 -12.87
N ASN A 368 3.40 -22.51 -14.06
CA ASN A 368 4.17 -23.55 -14.71
C ASN A 368 5.59 -23.69 -14.13
N GLU A 369 6.06 -22.71 -13.37
CA GLU A 369 7.36 -22.74 -12.67
C GLU A 369 7.29 -23.52 -11.36
N ILE A 370 6.07 -23.76 -10.84
CA ILE A 370 5.86 -24.63 -9.69
C ILE A 370 5.80 -26.06 -10.21
N PRO A 371 6.69 -26.97 -9.76
CA PRO A 371 6.68 -28.36 -10.20
C PRO A 371 5.30 -28.97 -9.98
N ALA A 372 4.61 -29.33 -11.06
CA ALA A 372 3.30 -29.97 -11.01
C ALA A 372 3.48 -31.46 -11.31
N GLY A 373 3.19 -32.34 -10.35
CA GLY A 373 3.20 -33.78 -10.65
C GLY A 373 3.27 -34.78 -9.50
N ALA A 374 2.37 -34.71 -8.50
CA ALA A 374 1.87 -35.82 -7.65
C ALA A 374 1.01 -35.24 -6.50
N ALA A 375 0.36 -36.10 -5.71
CA ALA A 375 -0.41 -35.74 -4.52
C ALA A 375 0.40 -34.99 -3.43
N ASP A 376 1.73 -35.07 -3.48
CA ASP A 376 2.64 -34.45 -2.51
C ASP A 376 3.21 -33.08 -2.91
N TYR A 377 2.78 -32.53 -4.05
CA TYR A 377 3.34 -31.26 -4.55
C TYR A 377 2.64 -30.02 -3.99
N PRO A 378 3.33 -28.88 -3.94
CA PRO A 378 2.75 -27.61 -3.54
C PRO A 378 1.55 -27.25 -4.44
N GLN A 379 0.41 -26.96 -3.84
CA GLN A 379 -0.80 -26.57 -4.57
C GLN A 379 -1.04 -25.08 -4.43
N ILE A 380 -1.30 -24.42 -5.56
CA ILE A 380 -1.68 -23.00 -5.61
C ILE A 380 -3.05 -22.87 -6.25
N ARG A 381 -3.97 -22.28 -5.51
CA ARG A 381 -5.28 -21.86 -6.01
C ARG A 381 -5.43 -20.37 -5.73
N THR A 382 -5.40 -19.59 -6.78
CA THR A 382 -5.81 -18.19 -6.76
C THR A 382 -7.20 -18.10 -7.32
N GLU A 383 -8.07 -17.28 -6.73
CA GLU A 383 -9.31 -16.92 -7.41
C GLU A 383 -8.99 -16.16 -8.71
N GLU A 384 -9.67 -16.55 -9.79
CA GLU A 384 -9.60 -15.82 -11.05
C GLU A 384 -10.27 -14.44 -10.90
N PRO A 385 -9.97 -13.48 -11.79
CA PRO A 385 -10.65 -12.18 -11.81
C PRO A 385 -12.16 -12.39 -11.92
N SER A 386 -12.87 -12.05 -10.84
CA SER A 386 -14.24 -12.47 -10.58
C SER A 386 -15.22 -11.32 -10.39
N GLY A 387 -14.74 -10.07 -10.45
CA GLY A 387 -15.56 -8.91 -10.10
C GLY A 387 -15.86 -8.79 -8.60
N LEU A 388 -15.29 -9.67 -7.76
CA LEU A 388 -15.50 -9.66 -6.31
C LEU A 388 -14.67 -8.57 -5.63
N PRO A 389 -15.14 -8.04 -4.48
CA PRO A 389 -14.43 -7.00 -3.73
C PRO A 389 -13.24 -7.55 -2.93
N TYR A 390 -12.94 -8.84 -3.01
CA TYR A 390 -11.84 -9.46 -2.27
C TYR A 390 -11.01 -10.38 -3.16
N ALA A 391 -9.74 -10.51 -2.82
CA ALA A 391 -8.83 -11.49 -3.40
C ALA A 391 -8.71 -12.66 -2.44
N HIS A 392 -8.60 -13.87 -2.96
CA HIS A 392 -8.37 -15.06 -2.16
C HIS A 392 -7.28 -15.94 -2.80
N LEU A 393 -6.35 -16.38 -1.97
CA LEU A 393 -5.20 -17.18 -2.31
C LEU A 393 -5.11 -18.35 -1.32
N TYR A 394 -5.08 -19.56 -1.86
CA TYR A 394 -4.87 -20.78 -1.11
C TYR A 394 -3.57 -21.44 -1.56
N LEU A 395 -2.72 -21.73 -0.57
CA LEU A 395 -1.44 -22.42 -0.73
C LEU A 395 -1.44 -23.66 0.17
N ARG A 396 -0.93 -24.78 -0.35
CA ARG A 396 -0.80 -26.03 0.41
C ARG A 396 0.60 -26.60 0.23
N ARG A 397 1.20 -27.11 1.31
CA ARG A 397 2.53 -27.77 1.31
C ARG A 397 3.63 -26.92 0.66
N PHE A 398 3.57 -25.60 0.87
CA PHE A 398 4.57 -24.69 0.32
C PHE A 398 5.92 -24.76 1.04
N SER A 399 5.99 -25.40 2.21
CA SER A 399 7.23 -25.67 2.94
C SER A 399 8.22 -26.53 2.16
N LEU A 400 7.74 -27.39 1.25
CA LEU A 400 8.54 -28.25 0.39
C LEU A 400 9.25 -27.48 -0.75
N PHE A 401 8.81 -26.25 -1.03
CA PHE A 401 9.42 -25.41 -2.05
C PHE A 401 10.82 -24.99 -1.57
N THR A 402 11.84 -25.60 -2.17
CA THR A 402 13.21 -25.62 -1.63
C THR A 402 13.95 -24.29 -1.81
N ASP A 403 13.47 -23.43 -2.72
CA ASP A 403 14.01 -22.09 -2.89
C ASP A 403 13.42 -21.09 -1.87
N GLN A 404 13.58 -21.44 -0.59
CA GLN A 404 13.20 -20.63 0.57
C GLN A 404 13.93 -19.26 0.62
N ARG A 405 14.86 -19.01 -0.31
CA ARG A 405 15.64 -17.77 -0.42
C ARG A 405 14.88 -16.66 -1.16
N ALA A 406 13.91 -17.02 -1.99
CA ALA A 406 13.01 -16.05 -2.61
C ALA A 406 11.92 -15.67 -1.60
N ARG A 407 11.96 -14.44 -1.08
CA ARG A 407 10.82 -13.88 -0.32
C ARG A 407 9.63 -13.82 -1.28
N ILE A 408 8.61 -14.66 -1.10
CA ILE A 408 7.41 -14.63 -1.95
C ILE A 408 6.42 -13.62 -1.40
N GLY A 409 5.75 -12.92 -2.31
CA GLY A 409 4.63 -12.05 -2.01
C GLY A 409 3.45 -12.33 -2.92
N THR A 410 2.28 -11.84 -2.53
CA THR A 410 1.10 -11.74 -3.40
C THR A 410 0.94 -10.29 -3.85
N THR A 411 0.66 -10.06 -5.12
CA THR A 411 0.21 -8.76 -5.63
C THR A 411 -1.23 -8.86 -6.06
N ILE A 412 -2.02 -7.92 -5.57
CA ILE A 412 -3.44 -7.80 -5.86
C ILE A 412 -3.69 -6.45 -6.48
N GLU A 413 -4.39 -6.45 -7.60
CA GLU A 413 -4.76 -5.27 -8.34
C GLU A 413 -6.26 -4.99 -8.18
N PHE A 414 -6.57 -3.77 -7.76
CA PHE A 414 -7.91 -3.28 -7.54
C PHE A 414 -8.30 -2.29 -8.62
N MET A 415 -9.57 -2.32 -8.99
CA MET A 415 -10.18 -1.31 -9.84
C MET A 415 -11.53 -0.88 -9.31
N GLU A 416 -11.92 0.34 -9.65
CA GLU A 416 -13.23 0.88 -9.33
C GLU A 416 -14.36 0.11 -10.04
N VAL A 417 -15.41 -0.22 -9.28
CA VAL A 417 -16.65 -0.81 -9.79
C VAL A 417 -17.39 0.26 -10.61
N PRO A 418 -17.67 0.02 -11.91
CA PRO A 418 -18.45 0.95 -12.72
C PRO A 418 -19.88 1.16 -12.16
N PRO A 419 -20.47 2.37 -12.26
CA PRO A 419 -19.96 3.49 -13.04
C PRO A 419 -18.86 4.30 -12.34
N GLY A 420 -18.83 4.32 -11.00
CA GLY A 420 -17.82 5.02 -10.21
C GLY A 420 -17.63 6.51 -10.54
N VAL A 421 -16.50 7.06 -10.09
CA VAL A 421 -16.02 8.41 -10.39
C VAL A 421 -15.73 8.57 -11.89
N LEU A 422 -15.29 7.50 -12.57
CA LEU A 422 -15.10 7.55 -14.03
C LEU A 422 -16.41 7.86 -14.77
N GLY A 423 -17.51 7.20 -14.42
CA GLY A 423 -18.82 7.42 -15.02
C GLY A 423 -19.35 8.83 -14.76
N ALA A 424 -19.20 9.33 -13.53
CA ALA A 424 -19.52 10.73 -13.22
C ALA A 424 -18.68 11.72 -14.06
N THR A 425 -17.40 11.40 -14.27
CA THR A 425 -16.50 12.21 -15.11
C THR A 425 -16.94 12.20 -16.58
N VAL A 426 -17.38 11.05 -17.11
CA VAL A 426 -17.93 10.93 -18.47
C VAL A 426 -19.20 11.75 -18.63
N LEU A 427 -20.12 11.68 -17.66
CA LEU A 427 -21.36 12.47 -17.68
C LEU A 427 -21.08 13.98 -17.69
N LEU A 428 -20.19 14.45 -16.81
CA LEU A 428 -19.79 15.86 -16.78
C LEU A 428 -19.08 16.28 -18.06
N SER A 429 -18.22 15.42 -18.63
CA SER A 429 -17.57 15.69 -19.91
C SER A 429 -18.57 15.75 -21.06
N GLY A 430 -19.63 14.96 -21.03
CA GLY A 430 -20.72 15.01 -22.00
C GLY A 430 -21.53 16.30 -21.86
N ALA A 431 -21.84 16.70 -20.62
CA ALA A 431 -22.56 17.94 -20.33
C ALA A 431 -21.79 19.18 -20.81
N ILE A 432 -20.47 19.27 -20.54
CA ILE A 432 -19.67 20.40 -21.03
C ILE A 432 -19.56 20.39 -22.56
N ALA A 433 -19.35 19.23 -23.19
CA ALA A 433 -19.28 19.14 -24.65
C ALA A 433 -20.60 19.58 -25.31
N PHE A 434 -21.73 19.18 -24.74
CA PHE A 434 -23.05 19.60 -25.18
C PHE A 434 -23.25 21.12 -25.04
N LEU A 435 -22.95 21.70 -23.87
CA LEU A 435 -23.11 23.14 -23.66
C LEU A 435 -22.20 23.95 -24.59
N VAL A 436 -20.91 23.61 -24.65
CA VAL A 436 -19.96 24.32 -25.53
C VAL A 436 -20.37 24.18 -26.99
N GLY A 437 -20.81 23.00 -27.43
CA GLY A 437 -21.38 22.79 -28.76
C GLY A 437 -22.62 23.64 -29.05
N ALA A 438 -23.53 23.76 -28.08
CA ALA A 438 -24.70 24.61 -28.19
C ALA A 438 -24.30 26.09 -28.32
N PHE A 439 -23.35 26.58 -27.54
CA PHE A 439 -22.83 27.95 -27.69
C PHE A 439 -22.17 28.16 -29.05
N THR A 440 -21.38 27.22 -29.55
CA THR A 440 -20.79 27.31 -30.90
C THR A 440 -21.85 27.49 -31.99
N TRP A 441 -23.01 26.85 -31.84
CA TRP A 441 -24.10 26.92 -32.82
C TRP A 441 -24.98 28.16 -32.68
N PHE A 442 -25.41 28.48 -31.44
CA PHE A 442 -26.41 29.51 -31.19
C PHE A 442 -25.83 30.90 -30.92
N TYR A 443 -24.61 30.99 -30.39
CA TYR A 443 -24.00 32.28 -30.04
C TYR A 443 -23.94 33.28 -31.22
N PRO A 444 -23.54 32.88 -32.45
CA PRO A 444 -23.46 33.81 -33.58
C PRO A 444 -24.80 34.37 -34.05
N HIS A 445 -25.91 33.68 -33.78
CA HIS A 445 -27.20 33.95 -34.41
C HIS A 445 -28.17 34.74 -33.52
N TYR A 446 -27.97 34.76 -32.20
CA TYR A 446 -29.01 35.19 -31.26
C TYR A 446 -28.59 36.29 -30.29
N ILE A 447 -27.31 36.69 -30.28
CA ILE A 447 -26.84 37.62 -29.26
C ILE A 447 -26.36 38.92 -29.91
N SER A 448 -27.21 39.94 -29.80
CA SER A 448 -26.77 41.31 -29.99
C SER A 448 -25.80 41.67 -28.86
N PRO A 449 -24.59 42.19 -29.14
CA PRO A 449 -23.52 42.39 -28.16
C PRO A 449 -23.91 43.29 -26.98
N SER A 450 -24.98 44.07 -27.09
CA SER A 450 -25.45 45.02 -26.07
C SER A 450 -26.21 44.40 -24.88
N SER A 451 -26.54 43.11 -24.88
CA SER A 451 -27.27 42.49 -23.76
C SER A 451 -26.99 40.99 -23.60
N LEU A 452 -25.73 40.62 -23.36
CA LEU A 452 -25.40 39.24 -23.00
C LEU A 452 -26.02 38.88 -21.64
N PRO A 453 -26.92 37.89 -21.56
CA PRO A 453 -27.43 37.44 -20.27
C PRO A 453 -26.30 36.79 -19.46
N THR A 454 -26.23 37.10 -18.16
CA THR A 454 -25.22 36.55 -17.24
C THR A 454 -25.40 35.05 -16.96
N PHE A 455 -26.60 34.52 -17.20
CA PHE A 455 -26.97 33.13 -16.92
C PHE A 455 -26.14 32.09 -17.69
N PRO A 456 -25.95 32.19 -19.03
CA PRO A 456 -24.98 31.41 -19.79
C PRO A 456 -23.57 31.29 -19.19
N ALA A 457 -22.97 32.42 -18.79
CA ALA A 457 -21.63 32.45 -18.21
C ALA A 457 -21.59 31.67 -16.90
N PHE A 458 -22.63 31.88 -16.06
CA PHE A 458 -22.80 31.16 -14.81
C PHE A 458 -22.97 29.65 -15.05
N LEU A 459 -23.81 29.23 -15.99
CA LEU A 459 -24.03 27.82 -16.31
C LEU A 459 -22.75 27.14 -16.78
N LEU A 460 -21.98 27.81 -17.65
CA LEU A 460 -20.68 27.33 -18.11
C LEU A 460 -19.67 27.22 -16.97
N ALA A 461 -19.59 28.21 -16.07
CA ALA A 461 -18.69 28.21 -14.93
C ALA A 461 -19.10 27.21 -13.83
N PHE A 462 -20.40 26.98 -13.64
CA PHE A 462 -20.94 26.08 -12.62
C PHE A 462 -20.42 24.66 -12.80
N LEU A 463 -20.26 24.20 -14.05
CA LEU A 463 -19.69 22.88 -14.34
C LEU A 463 -18.23 22.70 -13.88
N ALA A 464 -17.47 23.77 -13.61
CA ALA A 464 -16.15 23.68 -13.01
C ALA A 464 -16.22 23.47 -11.48
N VAL A 465 -17.32 23.88 -10.85
CA VAL A 465 -17.55 23.73 -9.41
C VAL A 465 -18.07 22.33 -9.09
N VAL A 466 -18.87 21.74 -9.97
CA VAL A 466 -19.47 20.41 -9.77
C VAL A 466 -18.43 19.30 -9.49
N PRO A 467 -17.28 19.19 -10.19
CA PRO A 467 -16.21 18.26 -9.83
C PRO A 467 -15.70 18.41 -8.39
N SER A 468 -15.56 19.66 -7.94
CA SER A 468 -15.14 19.95 -6.56
C SER A 468 -16.22 19.53 -5.56
N TRP A 469 -17.49 19.78 -5.90
CA TRP A 469 -18.65 19.39 -5.09
C TRP A 469 -18.84 17.88 -5.01
N LEU A 470 -18.78 17.18 -6.14
CA LEU A 470 -18.80 15.72 -6.21
C LEU A 470 -17.67 15.13 -5.37
N GLY A 471 -16.54 15.82 -5.30
CA GLY A 471 -15.47 15.44 -4.39
C GLY A 471 -15.78 15.62 -2.90
N PHE A 472 -16.65 16.57 -2.55
CA PHE A 472 -17.07 16.75 -1.16
C PHE A 472 -18.21 15.81 -0.75
N THR A 473 -19.12 15.47 -1.67
CA THR A 473 -20.29 14.61 -1.37
C THR A 473 -20.02 13.14 -1.55
N SER A 474 -19.17 12.76 -2.51
CA SER A 474 -18.65 11.41 -2.61
C SER A 474 -17.72 11.22 -1.42
N ASP A 475 -17.96 10.16 -0.63
CA ASP A 475 -17.13 9.75 0.52
C ASP A 475 -15.67 10.15 0.24
N ARG A 476 -15.05 11.04 1.03
CA ARG A 476 -13.78 11.73 0.63
C ARG A 476 -12.69 10.77 0.15
N ASP A 477 -12.80 9.53 0.60
CA ASP A 477 -11.96 8.41 0.24
C ASP A 477 -12.19 7.86 -1.17
N SER A 478 -13.39 7.97 -1.73
CA SER A 478 -13.74 7.58 -3.11
C SER A 478 -12.94 8.34 -4.18
N ILE A 479 -12.70 9.65 -4.01
CA ILE A 479 -11.80 10.37 -4.93
C ILE A 479 -10.37 9.87 -4.76
N LEU A 480 -9.96 9.60 -3.51
CA LEU A 480 -8.64 9.07 -3.22
C LEU A 480 -8.40 7.74 -3.94
N ARG A 481 -9.43 6.91 -4.06
CA ARG A 481 -9.50 5.65 -4.82
C ARG A 481 -9.61 5.83 -6.34
N ALA A 482 -10.22 6.93 -6.80
CA ALA A 482 -10.52 7.14 -8.20
C ALA A 482 -9.30 6.92 -9.13
N PRO A 483 -9.51 6.27 -10.29
CA PRO A 483 -8.47 6.12 -11.29
C PRO A 483 -7.84 7.46 -11.64
N LEU A 484 -6.53 7.46 -11.87
CA LEU A 484 -5.79 8.67 -12.28
C LEU A 484 -6.44 9.34 -13.50
N ILE A 485 -6.97 8.54 -14.41
CA ILE A 485 -7.63 9.01 -15.63
C ILE A 485 -8.93 9.78 -15.34
N SER A 486 -9.72 9.35 -14.36
CA SER A 486 -10.94 10.05 -13.95
C SER A 486 -10.60 11.41 -13.37
N ARG A 487 -9.52 11.51 -12.58
CA ARG A 487 -9.06 12.79 -12.03
C ARG A 487 -8.56 13.74 -13.10
N LEU A 488 -7.77 13.25 -14.04
CA LEU A 488 -7.32 14.05 -15.18
C LEU A 488 -8.53 14.50 -16.01
N GLY A 489 -9.53 13.63 -16.21
CA GLY A 489 -10.79 13.98 -16.86
C GLY A 489 -11.58 15.06 -16.14
N LEU A 490 -11.71 14.99 -14.80
CA LEU A 490 -12.38 16.03 -14.01
C LEU A 490 -11.63 17.37 -14.10
N PHE A 491 -10.29 17.31 -14.11
CA PHE A 491 -9.46 18.49 -14.30
C PHE A 491 -9.64 19.10 -15.69
N THR A 492 -9.63 18.30 -16.76
CA THR A 492 -9.84 18.80 -18.12
C THR A 492 -11.24 19.38 -18.30
N VAL A 493 -12.27 18.75 -17.72
CA VAL A 493 -13.64 19.29 -17.71
C VAL A 493 -13.70 20.64 -16.99
N SER A 494 -13.03 20.77 -15.85
CA SER A 494 -12.99 22.03 -15.09
C SER A 494 -12.30 23.14 -15.89
N VAL A 495 -11.16 22.83 -16.54
CA VAL A 495 -10.43 23.79 -17.39
C VAL A 495 -11.26 24.20 -18.60
N LEU A 496 -11.91 23.25 -19.28
CA LEU A 496 -12.78 23.54 -20.42
C LEU A 496 -13.99 24.39 -20.02
N SER A 497 -14.58 24.12 -18.86
CA SER A 497 -15.68 24.91 -18.30
C SER A 497 -15.26 26.35 -18.00
N VAL A 498 -14.12 26.56 -17.32
CA VAL A 498 -13.58 27.91 -17.06
C VAL A 498 -13.20 28.62 -18.35
N ALA A 499 -12.53 27.93 -19.28
CA ALA A 499 -12.15 28.52 -20.56
C ALA A 499 -13.37 28.94 -21.38
N SER A 500 -14.45 28.16 -21.35
CA SER A 500 -15.71 28.48 -22.04
C SER A 500 -16.42 29.67 -21.41
N ALA A 501 -16.43 29.74 -20.07
CA ALA A 501 -16.99 30.89 -19.34
C ALA A 501 -16.19 32.17 -19.60
N LEU A 502 -14.85 32.09 -19.61
CA LEU A 502 -13.97 33.21 -19.96
C LEU A 502 -14.14 33.63 -21.42
N LEU A 503 -14.24 32.67 -22.34
CA LEU A 503 -14.48 32.97 -23.75
C LEU A 503 -15.82 33.69 -23.92
N TYR A 504 -16.87 33.24 -23.23
CA TYR A 504 -18.18 33.91 -23.22
C TYR A 504 -18.11 35.33 -22.64
N ALA A 505 -17.37 35.54 -21.55
CA ALA A 505 -17.28 36.86 -20.93
C ALA A 505 -16.42 37.85 -21.73
N LEU A 506 -15.35 37.35 -22.37
CA LEU A 506 -14.45 38.17 -23.19
C LEU A 506 -14.97 38.34 -24.62
N SER A 507 -16.05 37.65 -24.98
CA SER A 507 -16.53 37.61 -26.34
C SER A 507 -16.78 39.02 -26.90
N PRO A 508 -17.42 39.97 -26.22
CA PRO A 508 -17.69 41.30 -26.81
C PRO A 508 -16.45 42.08 -27.23
N HIS A 509 -15.27 41.71 -26.72
CA HIS A 509 -14.02 42.44 -26.87
C HIS A 509 -12.98 41.72 -27.74
N LEU A 510 -13.33 40.56 -28.31
CA LEU A 510 -12.43 39.77 -29.12
C LEU A 510 -12.81 39.91 -30.60
N ASP A 511 -11.93 40.47 -31.41
CA ASP A 511 -12.04 40.38 -32.86
C ASP A 511 -11.66 38.96 -33.28
N TRP A 512 -12.64 38.21 -33.79
CA TRP A 512 -12.44 36.81 -34.20
C TRP A 512 -12.29 36.68 -35.70
N PRO A 513 -11.36 35.82 -36.16
CA PRO A 513 -11.35 35.40 -37.55
C PRO A 513 -12.62 34.58 -37.84
N PRO A 514 -13.49 35.00 -38.77
CA PRO A 514 -14.65 34.20 -39.16
C PRO A 514 -14.15 32.91 -39.81
N TRP A 515 -14.58 31.76 -39.25
CA TRP A 515 -14.32 30.47 -39.87
C TRP A 515 -15.56 30.06 -40.64
N ASN A 516 -15.44 30.03 -41.96
CA ASN A 516 -16.53 29.66 -42.85
C ASN A 516 -16.40 28.18 -43.19
N LEU A 517 -17.21 27.35 -42.53
CA LEU A 517 -17.27 25.92 -42.79
C LEU A 517 -18.55 25.61 -43.57
N SER A 518 -18.41 25.10 -44.79
CA SER A 518 -19.55 24.56 -45.56
C SER A 518 -19.72 23.08 -45.24
N PHE A 519 -20.81 22.73 -44.55
CA PHE A 519 -21.20 21.33 -44.35
C PHE A 519 -22.34 20.97 -45.31
N PHE A 520 -22.18 19.86 -46.05
CA PHE A 520 -23.22 19.26 -46.91
C PHE A 520 -23.86 20.18 -47.97
N GLY A 521 -23.09 21.15 -48.50
CA GLY A 521 -23.55 21.98 -49.63
C GLY A 521 -24.65 22.99 -49.31
N GLN A 522 -25.08 23.10 -48.04
CA GLN A 522 -25.85 24.24 -47.54
C GLN A 522 -24.87 25.32 -47.07
N GLY A 523 -25.26 26.60 -47.20
CA GLY A 523 -24.38 27.77 -47.19
C GLY A 523 -23.37 27.87 -46.03
N LEU A 524 -22.36 28.73 -46.21
CA LEU A 524 -21.32 29.00 -45.21
C LEU A 524 -21.99 29.48 -43.91
N HIS A 525 -22.03 28.62 -42.90
CA HIS A 525 -22.33 29.07 -41.54
C HIS A 525 -21.05 29.69 -40.99
N GLU A 526 -21.12 30.97 -40.64
CA GLU A 526 -20.02 31.65 -39.97
C GLU A 526 -19.97 31.17 -38.51
N PHE A 527 -18.88 30.48 -38.15
CA PHE A 527 -18.64 30.06 -36.77
C PHE A 527 -17.48 30.86 -36.18
N ASN A 528 -17.58 31.10 -34.88
CA ASN A 528 -16.45 31.61 -34.11
C ASN A 528 -15.42 30.48 -33.93
N GLY A 529 -14.22 30.65 -34.49
CA GLY A 529 -13.16 29.64 -34.48
C GLY A 529 -12.74 29.18 -33.08
N TRP A 530 -12.85 30.03 -32.05
CA TRP A 530 -12.53 29.66 -30.66
C TRP A 530 -13.57 28.74 -30.06
N TRP A 531 -14.85 29.06 -30.24
CA TRP A 531 -15.96 28.21 -29.82
C TRP A 531 -15.90 26.84 -30.50
N PHE A 532 -15.65 26.83 -31.81
CA PHE A 532 -15.44 25.59 -32.56
C PHE A 532 -14.26 24.77 -32.02
N THR A 533 -13.13 25.41 -31.73
CA THR A 533 -11.96 24.74 -31.14
C THR A 533 -12.30 24.13 -29.78
N LEU A 534 -12.97 24.86 -28.88
CA LEU A 534 -13.41 24.32 -27.59
C LEU A 534 -14.43 23.17 -27.75
N THR A 535 -15.33 23.24 -28.74
CA THR A 535 -16.23 22.13 -29.07
C THR A 535 -15.46 20.89 -29.50
N CYS A 536 -14.48 21.03 -30.41
CA CYS A 536 -13.66 19.90 -30.85
C CYS A 536 -12.89 19.27 -29.67
N VAL A 537 -12.26 20.09 -28.83
CA VAL A 537 -11.51 19.60 -27.66
C VAL A 537 -12.43 18.93 -26.63
N SER A 538 -13.61 19.50 -26.37
CA SER A 538 -14.57 18.93 -25.40
C SER A 538 -15.19 17.62 -25.90
N ILE A 539 -15.56 17.54 -27.19
CA ILE A 539 -16.03 16.28 -27.81
C ILE A 539 -14.93 15.23 -27.76
N PHE A 540 -13.69 15.57 -28.11
CA PHE A 540 -12.56 14.64 -28.03
C PHE A 540 -12.36 14.09 -26.60
N ASN A 541 -12.36 14.97 -25.59
CA ASN A 541 -12.24 14.58 -24.19
C ASN A 541 -13.39 13.64 -23.77
N PHE A 542 -14.63 13.97 -24.15
CA PHE A 542 -15.80 13.12 -23.86
C PHE A 542 -15.68 11.75 -24.53
N SER A 543 -15.40 11.68 -25.83
CA SER A 543 -15.27 10.43 -26.56
C SER A 543 -14.15 9.55 -26.02
N PHE A 544 -13.02 10.15 -25.65
CA PHE A 544 -11.91 9.43 -25.03
C PHE A 544 -12.28 8.81 -23.68
N LEU A 545 -12.90 9.60 -22.78
CA LEU A 545 -13.33 9.11 -21.48
C LEU A 545 -14.45 8.07 -21.60
N LEU A 546 -15.39 8.25 -22.53
CA LEU A 546 -16.46 7.30 -22.82
C LEU A 546 -15.90 5.97 -23.33
N ALA A 547 -14.91 5.99 -24.22
CA ALA A 547 -14.27 4.78 -24.72
C ALA A 547 -13.57 4.00 -23.59
N ILE A 548 -12.88 4.68 -22.70
CA ILE A 548 -12.26 4.06 -21.51
C ILE A 548 -13.34 3.48 -20.60
N PHE A 549 -14.40 4.24 -20.32
CA PHE A 549 -15.51 3.80 -19.49
C PHE A 549 -16.17 2.54 -20.04
N ILE A 550 -16.48 2.49 -21.34
CA ILE A 550 -17.06 1.32 -21.99
C ILE A 550 -16.13 0.10 -21.86
N THR A 551 -14.82 0.28 -22.07
CA THR A 551 -13.84 -0.80 -21.88
C THR A 551 -13.83 -1.31 -20.44
N ARG A 552 -13.89 -0.41 -19.45
CA ARG A 552 -13.93 -0.77 -18.01
C ARG A 552 -15.20 -1.52 -17.64
N VAL A 553 -16.36 -1.05 -18.11
CA VAL A 553 -17.65 -1.74 -17.94
C VAL A 553 -17.60 -3.13 -18.55
N ARG A 554 -17.11 -3.26 -19.79
CA ARG A 554 -16.96 -4.57 -20.46
C ARG A 554 -16.03 -5.51 -19.70
N SER A 555 -14.89 -5.01 -19.20
CA SER A 555 -13.97 -5.79 -18.38
C SER A 555 -14.65 -6.28 -17.10
N TYR A 556 -15.33 -5.38 -16.37
CA TYR A 556 -16.04 -5.73 -15.15
C TYR A 556 -17.15 -6.77 -15.39
N THR A 557 -17.98 -6.59 -16.43
CA THR A 557 -19.01 -7.56 -16.80
C THR A 557 -18.41 -8.91 -17.20
N LYS A 558 -17.28 -8.91 -17.90
CA LYS A 558 -16.57 -10.15 -18.25
C LYS A 558 -16.08 -10.88 -17.00
N ASP A 559 -15.54 -10.15 -16.03
CA ASP A 559 -15.02 -10.73 -14.79
C ASP A 559 -16.17 -11.26 -13.91
N LEU A 560 -17.31 -10.55 -13.83
CA LEU A 560 -18.53 -11.03 -13.17
C LEU A 560 -19.06 -12.34 -13.77
N ASN A 561 -19.13 -12.42 -15.10
CA ASN A 561 -19.69 -13.57 -15.81
C ASN A 561 -18.80 -14.82 -15.78
N ARG A 562 -17.56 -14.74 -15.27
CA ARG A 562 -16.69 -15.92 -15.11
C ARG A 562 -17.09 -16.79 -13.92
N ASN A 563 -17.86 -16.26 -12.98
CA ASN A 563 -18.16 -16.89 -11.70
C ASN A 563 -19.63 -17.27 -11.49
N GLY A 564 -20.53 -16.83 -12.38
CA GLY A 564 -21.95 -17.23 -12.40
C GLY A 564 -22.19 -18.26 -13.49
#